data_AF-A0A9P0PQN0-F1
#
_entry.id   AF-A0A9P0PQN0-F1
#
_cell.length_a   1.000
_cell.length_b   1.000
_cell.length_c   1.000
_cell.angle_alpha   90.00
_cell.angle_beta   90.00
_cell.angle_gamma   90.00
#
_symmetry.space_group_name_H-M   'P 1'
#
loop_
_entity.id
_entity.type
_entity.pdbx_description
1 polymer ?
#
loop_
_entity_poly.entity_id
_entity_poly.type
_entity_poly.pdbx_seq_one_letter_code
_entity_poly.pdbx_strand_id
1 'polypeptide(L)'
;MTPIQGMPTDTPEGRYTAALTRTRNCMERCIGVLKNRFRCLLKDRVLHYAPFRAGQIINATSVLHNMCVGLIWIWKIKKRSKMIMMFQSRMLL
;
A
#
# COMPACT_ATOMS: atom_id res chain seq x y z
N MET A 1 10.98 18.89 -1.11
CA MET A 1 10.66 19.50 0.20
C MET A 1 11.53 18.84 1.25
N THR A 2 12.20 19.64 2.07
CA THR A 2 13.19 19.18 3.05
C THR A 2 12.65 19.47 4.46
N PRO A 3 12.72 18.51 5.41
CA PRO A 3 12.28 18.76 6.79
C PRO A 3 13.11 19.87 7.45
N ILE A 4 12.48 20.75 8.23
CA ILE A 4 13.17 21.74 9.04
C ILE A 4 13.62 21.04 10.34
N GLN A 5 14.94 20.91 10.52
CA GLN A 5 15.54 20.17 11.64
C GLN A 5 15.69 21.06 12.88
N GLY A 6 15.56 20.47 14.07
CA GLY A 6 15.85 21.14 15.34
C GLY A 6 14.73 22.02 15.91
N MET A 7 13.55 22.07 15.28
CA MET A 7 12.43 22.86 15.78
C MET A 7 11.61 22.10 16.83
N PRO A 8 11.23 22.73 17.95
CA PRO A 8 10.31 22.15 18.93
C PRO A 8 8.97 21.80 18.29
N THR A 9 8.39 20.65 18.66
CA THR A 9 7.12 20.13 18.11
C THR A 9 5.92 21.06 18.28
N ASP A 10 5.97 22.00 19.23
CA ASP A 10 4.88 22.95 19.47
C ASP A 10 4.88 24.15 18.51
N THR A 11 6.00 24.39 17.83
CA THR A 11 6.11 25.46 16.83
C THR A 11 5.39 25.08 15.53
N PRO A 12 4.88 26.05 14.75
CA PRO A 12 4.32 25.79 13.41
C PRO A 12 5.27 24.97 12.52
N GLU A 13 6.57 25.24 12.58
CA GLU A 13 7.61 24.56 11.83
C GLU A 13 7.81 23.10 12.31
N GLY A 14 7.75 22.88 13.63
CA GLY A 14 7.77 21.54 14.21
C GLY A 14 6.57 20.70 13.79
N ARG A 15 5.37 21.29 13.76
CA ARG A 15 4.14 20.63 13.28
C ARG A 15 4.22 20.31 11.78
N TYR A 16 4.77 21.21 10.97
CA TYR A 16 5.01 20.97 9.55
C TYR A 16 5.98 19.80 9.33
N THR A 17 7.13 19.79 10.01
CA THR A 17 8.12 18.71 9.92
C THR A 17 7.53 17.37 10.37
N ALA A 18 6.73 17.35 11.44
CA ALA A 18 6.05 16.14 11.90
C ALA A 18 5.06 15.60 10.85
N ALA A 19 4.25 16.47 10.25
CA ALA A 19 3.30 16.10 9.19
C ALA A 19 4.02 15.59 7.93
N LEU A 20 5.11 16.25 7.52
CA LEU A 20 5.93 15.84 6.40
C LEU A 20 6.55 14.46 6.65
N THR A 21 7.12 14.24 7.84
CA THR A 21 7.73 12.97 8.24
C THR A 21 6.70 11.83 8.25
N ARG A 22 5.52 12.07 8.82
CA ARG A 22 4.42 11.10 8.82
C ARG A 22 3.99 10.72 7.40
N THR A 23 3.88 11.72 6.52
CA THR A 23 3.52 11.51 5.11
C THR A 23 4.58 10.68 4.38
N ARG A 24 5.86 11.02 4.57
CA ARG A 24 6.98 10.27 3.98
C ARG A 24 7.03 8.82 4.46
N ASN A 25 6.87 8.59 5.77
CA ASN A 25 6.82 7.24 6.33
C ASN A 25 5.71 6.40 5.70
N CYS A 26 4.52 6.98 5.48
CA CYS A 26 3.42 6.29 4.80
C CYS A 26 3.78 5.95 3.35
N MET A 27 4.31 6.92 2.61
CA MET A 27 4.70 6.76 1.20
C MET A 27 5.81 5.72 1.03
N GLU A 28 6.85 5.77 1.86
CA GLU A 28 7.99 4.84 1.80
C GLU A 28 7.54 3.40 2.08
N ARG A 29 6.64 3.18 3.05
CA ARG A 29 6.03 1.87 3.30
C ARG A 29 5.19 1.39 2.12
N CYS A 30 4.36 2.25 1.54
CA CYS A 30 3.56 1.93 0.36
C CYS A 30 4.44 1.50 -0.82
N ILE A 31 5.49 2.28 -1.11
CA ILE A 31 6.46 1.98 -2.16
C ILE A 31 7.18 0.65 -1.88
N GLY A 32 7.55 0.37 -0.62
CA GLY A 32 8.15 -0.91 -0.23
C GLY A 32 7.25 -2.11 -0.54
N VAL A 33 5.96 -2.01 -0.22
CA VAL A 33 4.97 -3.07 -0.55
C VAL A 33 4.84 -3.26 -2.06
N LEU A 34 4.75 -2.16 -2.83
CA LEU A 34 4.63 -2.21 -4.28
C LEU A 34 5.89 -2.81 -4.94
N LYS A 35 7.09 -2.43 -4.49
CA LYS A 35 8.37 -2.99 -4.97
C LYS A 35 8.51 -4.48 -4.69
N ASN A 36 8.06 -4.93 -3.51
CA ASN A 36 8.09 -6.35 -3.17
C ASN A 36 7.12 -7.19 -4.04
N ARG A 37 5.98 -6.61 -4.42
CA ARG A 37 4.95 -7.29 -5.22
C ARG A 37 5.23 -7.27 -6.72
N PHE A 38 5.72 -6.15 -7.25
CA PHE A 38 5.90 -5.95 -8.68
C PHE A 38 7.39 -5.80 -9.02
N ARG A 39 7.96 -6.84 -9.67
CA ARG A 39 9.38 -6.83 -10.10
C ARG A 39 9.72 -5.70 -11.08
N CYS A 40 8.73 -5.15 -11.79
CA CYS A 40 8.93 -4.00 -12.68
C CYS A 40 9.38 -2.73 -11.94
N LEU A 41 9.12 -2.62 -10.63
CA LEU A 41 9.57 -1.52 -9.77
C LEU A 41 10.91 -1.82 -9.06
N LEU A 42 11.40 -3.06 -9.13
CA LEU A 42 12.58 -3.54 -8.41
C LEU A 42 13.87 -3.41 -9.22
N LYS A 43 13.77 -3.41 -10.56
CA LYS A 43 14.90 -3.58 -11.47
C LYS A 43 15.90 -2.41 -11.46
N ASP A 44 15.43 -1.22 -11.10
CA ASP A 44 16.24 -0.01 -11.14
C ASP A 44 16.07 0.77 -9.84
N ARG A 45 17.15 0.90 -9.06
CA ARG A 45 17.14 1.68 -7.82
C ARG A 45 16.91 3.18 -8.07
N VAL A 46 16.93 3.60 -9.34
CA VAL A 46 16.55 4.92 -9.83
C VAL A 46 15.52 4.73 -10.92
N LEU A 47 14.30 5.22 -10.70
CA LEU A 47 13.26 5.18 -11.72
C LEU A 47 13.68 6.12 -12.87
N HIS A 48 14.26 5.58 -13.94
CA HIS A 48 14.71 6.32 -15.16
C HIS A 48 13.55 6.90 -15.99
N TYR A 49 12.40 7.15 -15.35
CA TYR A 49 11.22 7.70 -15.97
C TYR A 49 11.04 9.13 -15.50
N ALA A 50 10.62 10.00 -16.41
CA ALA A 50 10.13 11.32 -16.06
C ALA A 50 9.08 11.20 -14.92
N PRO A 51 9.01 12.16 -13.98
CA PRO A 51 8.12 12.08 -12.81
C PRO A 51 6.66 11.84 -13.19
N PHE A 52 6.24 12.31 -14.36
CA PHE A 52 4.92 12.04 -14.91
C PHE A 52 4.68 10.54 -15.21
N ARG A 53 5.58 9.92 -15.97
CA ARG A 53 5.53 8.48 -16.31
C ARG A 53 5.65 7.62 -15.03
N ALA A 54 6.52 8.04 -14.11
CA ALA A 54 6.66 7.42 -12.80
C ALA A 54 5.32 7.39 -12.03
N GLY A 55 4.61 8.52 -11.98
CA GLY A 55 3.30 8.61 -11.35
C GLY A 55 2.26 7.67 -11.97
N GLN A 56 2.25 7.53 -13.29
CA GLN A 56 1.34 6.61 -14.00
C GLN A 56 1.61 5.15 -13.62
N ILE A 57 2.88 4.73 -13.56
CA ILE A 57 3.26 3.37 -13.17
C ILE A 57 2.83 3.09 -11.73
N ILE A 58 3.11 4.01 -10.81
CA ILE A 58 2.70 3.86 -9.41
C ILE A 58 1.18 3.76 -9.29
N ASN A 59 0.43 4.63 -9.96
CA ASN A 59 -1.03 4.58 -9.96
C ASN A 59 -1.57 3.23 -10.46
N ALA A 60 -1.04 2.73 -11.59
CA ALA A 60 -1.43 1.44 -12.13
C ALA A 60 -1.13 0.29 -11.15
N THR A 61 0.06 0.27 -10.54
CA THR A 61 0.42 -0.76 -9.55
C THR A 61 -0.42 -0.71 -8.28
N SER A 62 -0.83 0.49 -7.83
CA SER A 62 -1.74 0.66 -6.69
C SER A 62 -3.14 0.11 -6.98
N VAL A 63 -3.69 0.41 -8.16
CA VAL A 63 -5.01 -0.09 -8.58
C VAL A 63 -5.00 -1.62 -8.71
N LEU A 64 -3.95 -2.20 -9.32
CA LEU A 64 -3.77 -3.65 -9.40
C LEU A 64 -3.62 -4.30 -8.01
N HIS A 65 -2.86 -3.67 -7.11
CA HIS A 65 -2.72 -4.15 -5.73
C HIS A 65 -4.07 -4.22 -5.02
N ASN A 66 -4.87 -3.16 -5.11
CA ASN A 66 -6.19 -3.06 -4.50
C ASN A 66 -7.16 -4.11 -5.05
N MET A 67 -7.17 -4.32 -6.38
CA MET A 67 -7.97 -5.39 -6.99
C MET A 67 -7.57 -6.77 -6.43
N CYS A 68 -6.29 -7.08 -6.35
CA CYS A 68 -5.87 -8.37 -5.80
C CYS A 68 -6.21 -8.55 -4.33
N VAL A 69 -6.06 -7.50 -3.50
CA VAL A 69 -6.45 -7.56 -2.08
C VAL A 69 -7.97 -7.73 -1.95
N GLY A 70 -8.75 -7.01 -2.74
CA GLY A 70 -10.21 -7.15 -2.78
C GLY A 70 -10.65 -8.55 -3.21
N LEU A 71 -10.04 -9.10 -4.26
CA LEU A 71 -10.29 -10.47 -4.72
C LEU A 71 -9.92 -11.51 -3.67
N ILE A 72 -8.81 -11.33 -2.96
CA ILE A 72 -8.42 -12.19 -1.84
C ILE A 72 -9.47 -12.14 -0.72
N TRP A 73 -9.97 -10.95 -0.39
CA TRP A 73 -11.02 -10.77 0.61
C TRP A 73 -12.33 -11.47 0.21
N ILE A 74 -12.78 -11.24 -1.02
CA ILE A 74 -13.98 -11.87 -1.59
C ILE A 74 -13.82 -13.40 -1.63
N TRP A 75 -12.67 -13.89 -2.08
CA TRP A 75 -12.40 -15.32 -2.12
C TRP A 75 -12.36 -15.93 -0.71
N LYS A 76 -11.76 -15.23 0.25
CA LYS A 76 -11.70 -15.66 1.66
C LYS A 76 -13.10 -15.71 2.28
N ILE A 77 -13.95 -14.72 2.02
CA ILE A 77 -15.37 -14.73 2.41
C ILE A 77 -16.08 -15.91 1.76
N LYS A 78 -15.98 -16.05 0.43
CA LYS A 78 -16.68 -17.11 -0.31
C LYS A 78 -16.24 -18.50 0.10
N LYS A 79 -14.94 -18.70 0.41
CA LYS A 79 -14.40 -19.94 0.96
C LYS A 79 -14.92 -20.21 2.37
N ARG A 80 -15.03 -19.20 3.22
CA ARG A 80 -15.59 -19.34 4.58
C ARG A 80 -17.08 -19.68 4.55
N SER A 81 -17.89 -19.01 3.71
CA SER A 81 -19.30 -19.36 3.51
C SER A 81 -19.48 -20.78 2.95
N LYS A 82 -18.68 -21.18 1.96
CA LYS A 82 -18.74 -22.53 1.39
C LYS A 82 -18.36 -23.61 2.43
N MET A 83 -17.38 -23.32 3.29
CA MET A 83 -16.98 -24.20 4.39
C MET A 83 -18.08 -24.32 5.46
N ILE A 84 -18.73 -23.21 5.84
CA ILE A 84 -19.86 -23.22 6.77
C ILE A 84 -21.04 -24.01 6.19
N MET A 85 -21.36 -23.82 4.90
CA MET A 85 -22.39 -24.60 4.23
C MET A 85 -22.05 -26.10 4.20
N MET A 86 -20.81 -26.47 3.88
CA MET A 86 -20.38 -27.89 3.91
C MET A 86 -20.42 -28.49 5.32
N PHE A 87 -20.21 -27.69 6.36
CA PHE A 87 -20.29 -28.14 7.75
C PHE A 87 -21.76 -28.36 8.19
N GLN A 88 -22.67 -27.47 7.82
CA GLN A 88 -24.11 -27.61 8.09
C GLN A 88 -24.73 -28.80 7.33
N SER A 89 -24.37 -28.99 6.05
CA SER A 89 -24.85 -30.14 5.27
C SER A 89 -24.33 -31.50 5.75
N ARG A 90 -23.20 -31.55 6.46
CA ARG A 90 -22.67 -32.77 7.09
C ARG A 90 -23.19 -33.02 8.51
N MET A 91 -23.83 -32.03 9.15
CA MET A 91 -24.40 -32.15 10.50
C MET A 91 -25.90 -32.50 10.47
N LEU A 92 -26.55 -32.33 9.32
CA LEU A 92 -27.97 -32.64 9.07
C LEU A 92 -28.19 -34.03 8.43
N LEU A 93 -27.13 -34.83 8.29
CA LEU A 93 -27.15 -36.26 7.91
C LEU A 93 -26.59 -37.07 9.09
#